data_AF-A0A543NNW4-F1
#
_entry.id   AF-A0A543NNW4-F1
#
_cell.length_a   1.000
_cell.length_b   1.000
_cell.length_c   1.000
_cell.angle_alpha   90.00
_cell.angle_beta   90.00
_cell.angle_gamma   90.00
#
_symmetry.space_group_name_H-M   'P 1'
#
loop_
_entity.id
_entity.type
_entity.pdbx_description
1 polymer ?
#
loop_
_entity_poly.entity_id
_entity_poly.type
_entity_poly.pdbx_seq_one_letter_code
_entity_poly.pdbx_strand_id
1 'polypeptide(L)' 'MSSDGTWLRPRLLRPGDVAEAFGVTTSTVNTWVREGHLTPVLVTPGGHRRFLPDDVHTLMATIHHQDGGEQA' A
#
# COMPACT_ATOMS: atom_id res chain seq x y z
N MET A 1 -27.42 4.73 24.87
CA MET A 1 -26.85 5.62 23.85
C MET A 1 -25.33 5.47 23.88
N SER A 2 -24.72 5.55 22.70
CA SER A 2 -23.27 5.62 22.43
C SER A 2 -22.51 4.29 22.35
N SER A 3 -22.46 3.74 21.14
CA SER A 3 -21.25 3.11 20.60
C SER A 3 -21.04 3.71 19.22
N ASP A 4 -20.11 4.65 19.12
CA ASP A 4 -19.75 5.37 17.92
C ASP A 4 -19.34 4.41 16.79
N GLY A 5 -19.94 4.61 15.60
CA GLY A 5 -19.86 3.74 14.43
C GLY A 5 -18.54 3.82 13.66
N THR A 6 -17.38 3.78 14.32
CA THR A 6 -16.07 3.79 13.64
C THR A 6 -15.64 2.39 13.12
N TRP A 7 -16.49 1.36 13.28
CA TRP A 7 -16.16 -0.05 13.07
C TRP A 7 -15.99 -0.57 11.64
N LEU A 8 -15.89 0.27 10.61
CA LEU A 8 -15.81 -0.28 9.23
C LEU A 8 -14.88 0.47 8.26
N ARG A 9 -14.03 1.39 8.73
CA ARG A 9 -13.04 2.03 7.84
C ARG A 9 -11.62 1.56 8.13
N PRO A 10 -10.98 0.80 7.21
CA PRO A 10 -9.60 0.41 7.40
C PRO A 10 -8.71 1.65 7.50
N ARG A 11 -7.77 1.63 8.44
CA ARG A 11 -6.79 2.71 8.61
C ARG A 11 -5.90 2.75 7.37
N LEU A 12 -6.01 3.81 6.57
CA LEU A 12 -5.25 3.95 5.34
C LEU A 12 -3.76 4.19 5.61
N LEU A 13 -2.92 3.56 4.78
CA LEU A 13 -1.48 3.64 4.87
C LEU A 13 -0.95 4.87 4.12
N ARG A 14 0.09 5.51 4.67
CA ARG A 14 0.88 6.56 4.00
C ARG A 14 1.96 5.90 3.13
N PRO A 15 2.57 6.64 2.19
CA PRO A 15 3.70 6.13 1.42
C PRO A 15 4.85 5.64 2.32
N GLY A 16 5.08 6.29 3.46
CA GLY A 16 6.08 5.87 4.46
C GLY A 16 5.73 4.54 5.13
N ASP A 17 4.46 4.33 5.50
CA ASP A 17 4.02 3.07 6.11
C ASP A 17 4.18 1.90 5.10
N VAL A 18 3.88 2.14 3.82
CA VAL A 18 4.11 1.16 2.74
C VAL A 18 5.60 0.89 2.56
N ALA A 19 6.41 1.94 2.50
CA ALA A 19 7.87 1.82 2.31
C ALA A 19 8.51 0.99 3.42
N GLU A 20 8.15 1.24 4.68
CA GLU A 20 8.59 0.48 5.84
C GLU A 20 8.22 -1.00 5.72
N ALA A 21 6.96 -1.29 5.35
CA ALA A 21 6.45 -2.64 5.26
C ALA A 21 7.14 -3.48 4.16
N PHE A 22 7.62 -2.84 3.08
CA PHE A 22 8.39 -3.49 2.02
C PHE A 22 9.91 -3.39 2.20
N GLY A 23 10.41 -2.66 3.21
CA GLY A 23 11.83 -2.38 3.36
C GLY A 23 12.44 -1.54 2.23
N VAL A 24 11.63 -0.70 1.57
CA VAL A 24 12.05 0.14 0.44
C VAL A 24 11.97 1.62 0.79
N THR A 25 12.31 2.50 -0.17
CA THR A 25 12.14 3.94 -0.02
C THR A 25 10.74 4.40 -0.44
N THR A 26 10.29 5.55 0.06
CA THR A 26 9.05 6.19 -0.40
C THR A 26 9.11 6.58 -1.88
N SER A 27 10.30 6.83 -2.43
CA SER A 27 10.51 7.05 -3.87
C SER A 27 10.21 5.79 -4.69
N THR A 28 10.59 4.61 -4.19
CA THR A 28 10.23 3.32 -4.80
C THR A 28 8.72 3.14 -4.85
N VAL A 29 8.03 3.43 -3.73
CA VAL A 29 6.56 3.40 -3.68
C VAL A 29 5.93 4.37 -4.68
N ASN A 30 6.47 5.59 -4.80
CA ASN A 30 5.99 6.56 -5.80
C ASN A 30 6.19 6.07 -7.25
N THR A 31 7.29 5.36 -7.52
CA THR A 31 7.49 4.69 -8.82
C THR A 31 6.43 3.62 -9.05
N TRP A 32 6.16 2.75 -8.08
CA TRP A 32 5.07 1.77 -8.22
C TRP A 32 3.71 2.40 -8.51
N VAL A 33 3.42 3.56 -7.93
CA VAL A 33 2.20 4.31 -8.26
C VAL A 33 2.22 4.83 -9.70
N ARG A 34 3.34 5.38 -10.16
CA ARG A 34 3.48 5.88 -11.52
C ARG A 34 3.39 4.77 -12.57
N GLU A 35 3.96 3.61 -12.29
CA GLU A 35 3.90 2.42 -13.14
C GLU A 35 2.57 1.64 -13.02
N GLY A 36 1.68 2.05 -12.10
CA GLY A 36 0.36 1.44 -11.92
C GLY A 36 0.34 0.16 -11.08
N HIS A 37 1.45 -0.24 -10.47
CA HIS A 37 1.53 -1.40 -9.57
C HIS A 37 0.83 -1.20 -8.23
N LEU A 38 0.65 0.06 -7.79
CA LEU A 38 -0.06 0.39 -6.55
C LEU A 38 -0.92 1.63 -6.76
N THR A 39 -2.23 1.54 -6.47
CA THR A 39 -3.16 2.66 -6.66
C THR A 39 -3.56 3.27 -5.32
N PRO A 40 -3.42 4.60 -5.12
CA PRO A 40 -3.92 5.24 -3.92
C PRO A 40 -5.45 5.33 -3.98
N VAL A 41 -6.12 4.92 -2.89
CA VAL A 41 -7.58 5.06 -2.76
C VAL A 41 -8.01 6.48 -2.40
N LEU A 42 -7.09 7.30 -1.91
CA LEU A 42 -7.33 8.69 -1.61
C LEU A 42 -6.04 9.49 -1.84
N VAL A 43 -6.21 10.69 -2.40
CA VAL A 43 -5.18 11.72 -2.47
C VAL A 43 -5.71 12.93 -1.72
N THR A 44 -4.99 13.39 -0.71
CA THR A 44 -5.39 14.60 0.03
C THR A 44 -5.22 15.84 -0.85
N PRO A 45 -5.86 16.98 -0.53
CA PRO A 45 -5.67 18.23 -1.26
C PRO A 45 -4.19 18.67 -1.34
N GLY A 46 -3.37 18.31 -0.36
CA GLY A 46 -1.92 18.55 -0.36
C GLY A 46 -1.09 17.53 -1.14
N GLY A 47 -1.72 16.62 -1.88
CA GLY A 47 -1.03 15.61 -2.70
C GLY A 47 -0.55 14.36 -1.96
N HIS A 48 -0.86 14.21 -0.67
CA HIS A 48 -0.46 13.02 0.08
C HIS A 48 -1.34 11.83 -0.29
N ARG A 49 -0.71 10.74 -0.73
CA ARG A 49 -1.37 9.49 -1.12
C ARG A 49 -1.75 8.65 0.10
N ARG A 50 -2.83 7.89 -0.04
CA ARG A 50 -3.32 6.95 0.97
C ARG A 50 -3.68 5.63 0.29
N PHE A 51 -3.25 4.53 0.89
CA PHE A 51 -3.38 3.18 0.31
C PHE A 51 -4.24 2.31 1.22
N LEU A 52 -4.99 1.38 0.61
CA LEU A 52 -5.63 0.33 1.38
C LEU A 52 -4.58 -0.69 1.85
N PRO A 53 -4.69 -1.18 3.09
CA PRO A 53 -3.84 -2.27 3.57
C PRO A 53 -3.95 -3.53 2.70
N ASP A 54 -5.14 -3.81 2.16
CA ASP A 54 -5.42 -5.00 1.35
C ASP A 54 -4.67 -4.98 0.00
N ASP A 55 -4.70 -3.83 -0.70
CA ASP A 55 -3.94 -3.64 -1.95
C ASP A 55 -2.43 -3.81 -1.72
N VAL A 56 -1.93 -3.27 -0.59
CA VAL A 56 -0.52 -3.39 -0.19
C VAL A 56 -0.15 -4.84 0.10
N HIS A 57 -1.00 -5.58 0.82
CA HIS A 57 -0.78 -6.99 1.11
C HIS A 57 -0.82 -7.86 -0.16
N THR A 58 -1.75 -7.57 -1.07
CA THR A 58 -1.84 -8.24 -2.38
C THR A 58 -0.59 -8.01 -3.21
N LEU A 59 -0.04 -6.80 -3.20
CA LEU A 59 1.23 -6.49 -3.87
C LEU A 59 2.40 -7.26 -3.23
N MET A 60 2.46 -7.35 -1.90
CA MET A 60 3.48 -8.16 -1.21
C MET A 60 3.42 -9.62 -1.64
N ALA A 61 2.22 -10.22 -1.62
CA ALA A 61 2.02 -11.60 -2.05
C ALA A 61 2.45 -11.82 -3.51
N THR A 62 2.16 -10.84 -4.38
CA THR A 62 2.55 -10.89 -5.79
C THR A 62 4.08 -10.86 -5.94
N ILE A 63 4.77 -9.92 -5.29
CA ILE A 63 6.23 -9.78 -5.38
C ILE A 63 6.94 -11.02 -4.80
N HIS A 64 6.50 -11.52 -3.64
CA HIS A 64 7.06 -12.74 -3.05
C HIS A 64 6.84 -13.98 -3.92
N HIS A 65 5.75 -14.04 -4.69
CA HIS A 65 5.53 -15.12 -5.66
C HIS A 65 6.53 -15.06 -6.85
N GLN A 66 7.00 -13.86 -7.24
CA GLN A 66 7.93 -13.71 -8.35
C GLN A 66 9.38 -14.11 -8.02
N ASP A 67 9.73 -14.22 -6.73
CA ASP A 67 11.06 -14.65 -6.26
C ASP A 67 11.27 -16.18 -6.36
N GLY A 68 10.20 -16.96 -6.55
CA GLY A 68 10.26 -18.43 -6.63
C GLY A 68 10.57 -19.02 -8.02
N GLY A 69 11.04 -18.20 -8.95
CA GLY A 69 11.07 -18.49 -10.39
C GLY A 69 12.42 -18.79 -11.01
N GLU A 70 13.30 -19.58 -10.39
CA GLU A 70 14.34 -20.37 -11.08
C GLU A 70 15.03 -21.36 -10.13
N GLN A 71 14.55 -22.60 -10.12
CA GLN A 71 15.34 -23.74 -9.67
C GLN A 71 15.18 -24.81 -10.75
N ALA A 72 16.17 -24.90 -11.63
CA ALA A 72 16.35 -25.96 -12.62
C ALA A 72 17.04 -27.17 -11.99
#